data_AF-A0A165QNP5-F1
#
_entry.id   AF-A0A165QNP5-F1
#
_cell.length_a   1.000
_cell.length_b   1.000
_cell.length_c   1.000
_cell.angle_alpha   90.00
_cell.angle_beta   90.00
_cell.angle_gamma   90.00
#
_symmetry.space_group_name_H-M   'P 1'
#
loop_
_entity.id
_entity.type
_entity.pdbx_description
1 polymer ?
#
loop_
_entity_poly.entity_id
_entity_poly.type
_entity_poly.pdbx_seq_one_letter_code
_entity_poly.pdbx_strand_id
1 'polypeptide(L)'
;MAITYHRALLIHHPDKQHSPSSSPDTNGNDTITQIQAAYKTLSSPTLRAAYDRQLAHSRIPTGPRPAQIVSLEDFTEEEGGEREGRWTYVCRCGGTYVITEREMEDDRHLIGCGSCSEVVWVGYEVAEDEDGEGKNA
;
A
#
# COMPACT_ATOMS: atom_id res chain seq x y z
N MET A 1 -16.90 -14.00 10.39
CA MET A 1 -16.96 -14.66 9.06
C MET A 1 -18.37 -15.12 8.68
N ALA A 2 -19.15 -15.78 9.54
CA ALA A 2 -20.47 -16.32 9.14
C ALA A 2 -21.54 -15.23 8.85
N ILE A 3 -21.55 -14.13 9.60
CA ILE A 3 -22.53 -13.04 9.44
C ILE A 3 -22.37 -12.32 8.09
N THR A 4 -21.13 -12.16 7.62
CA THR A 4 -20.83 -11.52 6.34
C THR A 4 -21.14 -12.43 5.16
N TYR A 5 -20.86 -13.73 5.28
CA TYR A 5 -21.25 -14.74 4.29
C TYR A 5 -22.77 -14.79 4.08
N HIS A 6 -23.53 -14.84 5.17
CA HIS A 6 -25.00 -14.88 5.10
C HIS A 6 -25.57 -13.63 4.43
N ARG A 7 -25.05 -12.43 4.77
CA ARG A 7 -25.46 -11.18 4.12
C ARG A 7 -25.12 -11.14 2.63
N ALA A 8 -23.94 -11.61 2.24
CA ALA A 8 -23.54 -11.67 0.83
C ALA A 8 -24.46 -12.59 0.02
N LEU A 9 -24.80 -13.77 0.54
CA LEU A 9 -25.76 -14.67 -0.11
C LEU A 9 -27.15 -14.05 -0.26
N LEU A 10 -27.63 -13.32 0.74
CA LEU A 10 -28.93 -12.67 0.67
C LEU A 10 -28.98 -11.55 -0.38
N ILE A 11 -27.88 -10.83 -0.62
CA ILE A 11 -27.79 -9.77 -1.62
C ILE A 11 -27.71 -10.36 -3.03
N HIS A 12 -26.94 -11.44 -3.20
CA HIS A 12 -26.69 -12.06 -4.50
C HIS A 12 -27.66 -13.19 -4.85
N HIS A 13 -28.69 -13.44 -4.02
CA HIS A 13 -29.67 -14.49 -4.28
C HIS A 13 -30.49 -14.18 -5.55
N PRO A 14 -30.71 -15.15 -6.45
CA PRO A 14 -31.41 -14.93 -7.72
C PRO A 14 -32.84 -14.39 -7.53
N ASP A 15 -33.51 -14.75 -6.42
CA ASP A 15 -34.85 -14.23 -6.04
C ASP A 15 -34.90 -12.69 -5.93
N LYS A 16 -33.77 -12.04 -5.58
CA LYS A 16 -33.69 -10.57 -5.51
C LYS A 16 -33.24 -9.92 -6.83
N GLN A 17 -32.83 -10.70 -7.81
CA GLN A 17 -32.32 -10.20 -9.10
C GLN A 17 -33.38 -10.18 -10.21
N HIS A 18 -34.64 -10.54 -9.91
CA HIS A 18 -35.79 -10.39 -10.81
C HIS A 18 -36.28 -8.94 -10.93
N SER A 19 -35.39 -8.01 -11.29
CA SER A 19 -35.77 -6.66 -11.74
C SER A 19 -35.79 -6.63 -13.28
N PRO A 20 -36.88 -6.19 -13.94
CA PRO A 20 -37.02 -6.26 -15.40
C PRO A 20 -36.08 -5.31 -16.18
N SER A 21 -35.19 -4.58 -15.49
CA SER A 21 -34.20 -3.66 -16.07
C SER A 21 -32.77 -4.22 -16.11
N SER A 22 -32.54 -5.45 -15.64
CA SER A 22 -31.24 -6.11 -15.72
C SER A 22 -31.10 -6.84 -17.05
N SER A 23 -30.06 -6.49 -17.82
CA SER A 23 -29.68 -7.20 -19.05
C SER A 23 -29.52 -8.71 -18.77
N PRO A 24 -29.72 -9.59 -19.77
CA PRO A 24 -29.77 -11.05 -19.59
C PRO A 24 -28.39 -11.69 -19.35
N ASP A 25 -27.43 -10.92 -18.83
CA ASP A 25 -26.06 -11.34 -18.62
C ASP A 25 -25.94 -12.07 -17.27
N THR A 26 -26.52 -13.28 -17.25
CA THR A 26 -26.16 -14.45 -16.44
C THR A 26 -24.91 -14.29 -15.55
N ASN A 27 -25.04 -13.74 -14.33
CA ASN A 27 -23.93 -13.65 -13.37
C ASN A 27 -24.34 -13.87 -11.90
N GLY A 28 -25.63 -13.98 -11.59
CA GLY A 28 -26.13 -14.23 -10.23
C GLY A 28 -25.67 -15.56 -9.64
N ASN A 29 -25.81 -16.64 -10.42
CA ASN A 29 -25.41 -17.98 -9.96
C ASN A 29 -23.88 -18.12 -9.86
N ASP A 30 -23.13 -17.51 -10.79
CA ASP A 30 -21.66 -17.56 -10.79
C ASP A 30 -21.06 -16.80 -9.61
N THR A 31 -21.64 -15.65 -9.23
CA THR A 31 -21.21 -14.93 -8.02
C THR A 31 -21.49 -15.70 -6.75
N ILE A 32 -22.64 -16.39 -6.63
CA ILE A 32 -22.94 -17.24 -5.48
C ILE A 32 -21.97 -18.42 -5.37
N THR A 33 -21.66 -19.09 -6.48
CA THR A 33 -20.71 -20.22 -6.46
C THR A 33 -19.30 -19.77 -6.05
N GLN A 34 -18.87 -18.58 -6.50
CA GLN A 34 -17.61 -17.98 -6.07
C GLN A 34 -17.61 -17.62 -4.58
N ILE A 35 -18.69 -17.02 -4.06
CA ILE A 35 -18.83 -16.69 -2.63
C ILE A 35 -18.79 -17.96 -1.78
N GLN A 36 -19.47 -19.03 -2.21
CA GLN A 36 -19.45 -20.32 -1.51
C GLN A 36 -18.06 -20.96 -1.53
N ALA A 37 -17.36 -20.93 -2.67
CA ALA A 37 -16.00 -21.45 -2.78
C ALA A 37 -15.02 -20.67 -1.88
N ALA A 38 -15.09 -19.34 -1.90
CA ALA A 38 -14.29 -18.47 -1.04
C ALA A 38 -14.56 -18.77 0.44
N TYR A 39 -15.82 -18.91 0.85
CA TYR A 39 -16.17 -19.23 2.22
C TYR A 39 -15.61 -20.59 2.67
N LYS A 40 -15.71 -21.63 1.82
CA LYS A 40 -15.16 -22.96 2.14
C LYS A 40 -13.65 -22.91 2.36
N THR A 41 -12.92 -22.20 1.51
CA THR A 41 -11.47 -22.05 1.63
C THR A 41 -11.08 -21.22 2.85
N LEU A 42 -11.75 -20.08 3.08
CA LEU A 42 -11.41 -19.14 4.16
C LEU A 42 -11.88 -19.58 5.56
N SER A 43 -12.87 -20.47 5.65
CA SER A 43 -13.41 -20.98 6.93
C SER A 43 -12.57 -22.10 7.55
N SER A 44 -11.78 -22.82 6.76
CA SER A 44 -10.87 -23.88 7.24
C SER A 44 -9.44 -23.33 7.38
N PRO A 45 -8.82 -23.39 8.58
CA PRO A 45 -7.45 -22.90 8.78
C PRO A 45 -6.42 -23.56 7.85
N THR A 46 -6.56 -24.86 7.59
CA THR A 46 -5.66 -25.63 6.73
C THR A 46 -5.82 -25.26 5.25
N LEU A 47 -7.06 -25.11 4.77
CA LEU A 47 -7.31 -24.70 3.37
C LEU A 47 -6.86 -23.26 3.15
N ARG A 48 -7.12 -22.38 4.11
CA ARG A 48 -6.64 -21.00 4.07
C ARG A 48 -5.12 -20.93 4.01
N ALA A 49 -4.41 -21.67 4.86
CA ALA A 49 -2.95 -21.70 4.84
C ALA A 49 -2.38 -22.21 3.50
N ALA A 50 -3.00 -23.26 2.91
CA ALA A 50 -2.59 -23.76 1.60
C ALA A 50 -2.83 -22.71 0.49
N TYR A 51 -3.97 -22.03 0.52
CA TYR A 51 -4.29 -20.96 -0.42
C TYR A 51 -3.34 -19.76 -0.27
N ASP A 52 -3.08 -19.31 0.95
CA ASP A 52 -2.17 -18.20 1.24
C ASP A 52 -0.75 -18.52 0.76
N ARG A 53 -0.29 -19.77 0.92
CA ARG A 53 0.98 -20.25 0.36
C ARG A 53 0.98 -20.19 -1.16
N GLN A 54 -0.06 -20.68 -1.83
CA GLN A 54 -0.16 -20.61 -3.29
C GLN A 54 -0.11 -19.15 -3.78
N LEU A 55 -0.86 -18.27 -3.11
CA LEU A 55 -0.90 -16.85 -3.43
C LEU A 55 0.49 -16.21 -3.31
N ALA A 56 1.24 -16.54 -2.27
CA ALA A 56 2.61 -16.06 -2.08
C ALA A 56 3.55 -16.47 -3.22
N HIS A 57 3.40 -17.68 -3.78
CA HIS A 57 4.23 -18.14 -4.91
C HIS A 57 3.82 -17.50 -6.24
N SER A 58 2.54 -17.13 -6.40
CA SER A 58 2.03 -16.47 -7.61
C SER A 58 2.28 -14.96 -7.66
N ARG A 59 2.60 -14.34 -6.52
CA ARG A 59 2.89 -12.91 -6.46
C ARG A 59 4.27 -12.67 -7.05
N ILE A 60 4.31 -12.06 -8.24
CA ILE A 60 5.52 -11.39 -8.71
C ILE A 60 5.71 -10.18 -7.79
N PRO A 61 6.82 -10.08 -7.04
CA PRO A 61 7.07 -8.91 -6.22
C PRO A 61 7.40 -7.74 -7.14
N THR A 62 6.37 -7.07 -7.64
CA THR A 62 6.51 -5.67 -8.03
C THR A 62 6.77 -4.94 -6.73
N GLY A 63 7.95 -4.32 -6.58
CA GLY A 63 8.30 -3.54 -5.39
C GLY A 63 7.19 -2.53 -5.01
N PRO A 64 7.25 -1.95 -3.81
CA PRO A 64 6.19 -1.06 -3.36
C PRO A 64 6.02 0.06 -4.38
N ARG A 65 4.81 0.19 -4.93
CA ARG A 65 4.51 1.29 -5.85
C ARG A 65 4.21 2.53 -5.00
N PRO A 66 4.97 3.62 -5.14
CA PRO A 66 4.72 4.81 -4.34
C PRO A 66 3.33 5.35 -4.66
N ALA A 67 2.56 5.68 -3.62
CA ALA A 67 1.26 6.33 -3.79
C ALA A 67 1.40 7.74 -4.37
N GLN A 68 2.52 8.39 -4.07
CA GLN A 68 2.82 9.76 -4.47
C GLN A 68 4.34 9.95 -4.54
N ILE A 69 4.75 10.85 -5.43
CA ILE A 69 6.09 11.45 -5.46
C ILE A 69 5.97 12.81 -4.77
N VAL A 70 6.77 13.04 -3.74
CA VAL A 70 6.73 14.25 -2.89
C VAL A 70 8.12 14.86 -2.90
N SER A 71 8.22 16.17 -3.10
CA SER A 71 9.51 16.87 -3.02
C SER A 71 9.94 16.99 -1.57
N LEU A 72 11.25 16.91 -1.28
CA LEU A 72 11.76 17.10 0.09
C LEU A 72 11.41 18.49 0.64
N GLU A 73 11.23 19.50 -0.22
CA GLU A 73 10.80 20.85 0.17
C GLU A 73 9.41 20.90 0.81
N ASP A 74 8.56 19.90 0.54
CA ASP A 74 7.23 19.76 1.15
C ASP A 74 7.30 19.12 2.55
N PHE A 75 8.47 18.61 2.96
CA PHE A 75 8.66 18.03 4.29
C PHE A 75 9.02 19.12 5.30
N THR A 76 8.59 18.89 6.54
CA THR A 76 9.00 19.71 7.68
C THR A 76 10.27 19.13 8.27
N GLU A 77 11.36 19.89 8.23
CA GLU A 77 12.60 19.59 8.92
C GLU A 77 12.41 19.73 10.45
N GLU A 78 12.78 18.70 11.20
CA GLU A 78 12.82 18.74 12.65
C GLU A 78 14.16 19.35 13.09
N GLU A 79 14.15 20.57 13.63
CA GLU A 79 15.34 21.21 14.21
C GLU A 79 15.80 20.43 15.48
N GLY A 80 16.69 19.47 15.26
CA GLY A 80 17.08 18.45 16.24
C GLY A 80 18.38 18.72 17.01
N GLY A 81 18.87 19.96 17.13
CA GLY A 81 20.19 20.24 17.74
C GLY A 81 21.35 19.59 16.97
N GLU A 82 22.47 19.23 17.63
CA GLU A 82 23.68 18.63 17.03
C GLU A 82 23.48 17.20 16.45
N ARG A 83 22.27 16.83 16.01
CA ARG A 83 21.93 15.50 15.48
C ARG A 83 21.61 15.57 13.99
N GLU A 84 21.89 14.46 13.31
CA GLU A 84 21.57 14.14 11.91
C GLU A 84 20.18 14.65 11.50
N GLY A 85 20.10 15.30 10.33
CA GLY A 85 18.88 15.94 9.84
C GLY A 85 17.71 14.93 9.70
N ARG A 86 16.50 15.39 10.02
CA ARG A 86 15.28 14.56 9.96
C ARG A 86 14.13 15.35 9.38
N TRP A 87 13.50 14.80 8.36
CA TRP A 87 12.38 15.41 7.65
C TRP A 87 11.11 14.59 7.84
N THR A 88 9.99 15.27 8.03
CA THR A 88 8.70 14.64 8.27
C THR A 88 7.60 15.14 7.33
N TYR A 89 6.74 14.23 6.88
CA TYR A 89 5.59 14.56 6.04
C TYR A 89 4.33 13.84 6.53
N VAL A 90 3.20 14.54 6.55
CA VAL A 90 1.94 14.01 7.08
C VAL A 90 1.32 12.99 6.12
N CYS A 91 0.87 11.86 6.66
CA CYS A 91 0.11 10.87 5.91
C CYS A 91 -1.39 11.13 6.02
N ARG A 92 -2.14 10.87 4.94
CA ARG A 92 -3.62 10.94 4.90
C ARG A 92 -4.34 10.09 5.95
N CYS A 93 -3.68 9.08 6.52
CA CYS A 93 -4.24 8.27 7.61
C CYS A 93 -4.07 8.89 9.00
N GLY A 94 -3.37 10.02 9.11
CA GLY A 94 -3.03 10.68 10.37
C GLY A 94 -1.67 10.30 10.96
N GLY A 95 -0.92 9.39 10.34
CA GLY A 95 0.48 9.12 10.69
C GLY A 95 1.47 10.01 9.95
N THR A 96 2.74 9.61 9.96
CA THR A 96 3.85 10.41 9.43
C THR A 96 4.81 9.55 8.61
N TYR A 97 5.33 10.12 7.54
CA TYR A 97 6.50 9.64 6.81
C TYR A 97 7.73 10.36 7.34
N VAL A 98 8.83 9.63 7.49
CA VAL A 98 10.07 10.14 8.05
C VAL A 98 11.20 9.72 7.13
N ILE A 99 12.09 10.65 6.81
CA ILE A 99 13.36 10.38 6.15
C ILE A 99 14.48 11.09 6.93
N THR A 100 15.61 10.39 7.16
CA THR A 100 16.81 10.99 7.77
C THR A 100 17.89 11.25 6.73
N GLU A 101 18.84 12.11 7.08
CA GLU A 101 19.97 12.49 6.23
C GLU A 101 20.74 11.25 5.73
N ARG A 102 21.07 10.34 6.64
CA ARG A 102 21.69 9.05 6.31
C ARG A 102 20.87 8.21 5.33
N GLU A 103 19.54 8.23 5.41
CA GLU A 103 18.72 7.51 4.44
C GLU A 103 18.86 8.11 3.04
N MET A 104 18.98 9.44 2.96
CA MET A 104 19.20 10.15 1.71
C MET A 104 20.58 9.86 1.13
N GLU A 105 21.62 9.84 1.97
CA GLU A 105 22.99 9.41 1.59
C GLU A 105 23.02 7.97 1.07
N ASP A 106 22.20 7.08 1.65
CA ASP A 106 22.01 5.68 1.22
C ASP A 106 21.13 5.56 -0.06
N ASP A 107 20.81 6.67 -0.73
CA ASP A 107 19.95 6.75 -1.93
C ASP A 107 18.51 6.22 -1.71
N ARG A 108 18.00 6.26 -0.46
CA ARG A 108 16.65 5.78 -0.12
C ARG A 108 15.58 6.83 -0.40
N HIS A 109 14.95 6.69 -1.55
CA HIS A 109 13.81 7.53 -1.93
C HIS A 109 12.46 7.01 -1.43
N LEU A 110 12.34 5.69 -1.19
CA LEU A 110 11.06 5.05 -0.90
C LEU A 110 10.85 4.87 0.61
N ILE A 111 9.96 5.67 1.19
CA ILE A 111 9.69 5.66 2.64
C ILE A 111 8.26 5.24 2.95
N GLY A 112 8.10 4.45 4.01
CA GLY A 112 6.80 3.96 4.48
C GLY A 112 6.20 4.85 5.57
N CYS A 113 4.87 4.89 5.62
CA CYS A 113 4.17 5.53 6.72
C CYS A 113 4.32 4.72 8.01
N GLY A 114 4.59 5.37 9.14
CA GLY A 114 4.73 4.71 10.45
C GLY A 114 3.44 4.10 11.03
N SER A 115 2.27 4.35 10.41
CA SER A 115 0.96 3.89 10.93
C SER A 115 0.09 3.15 9.92
N CYS A 116 0.49 3.06 8.65
CA CYS A 116 -0.22 2.30 7.63
C CYS A 116 0.77 1.55 6.72
N SER A 117 0.30 1.03 5.58
CA SER A 117 1.15 0.29 4.62
C SER A 117 1.50 1.10 3.37
N GLU A 118 1.19 2.40 3.38
CA GLU A 118 1.45 3.29 2.26
C GLU A 118 2.93 3.67 2.20
N VAL A 119 3.43 3.84 0.97
CA VAL A 119 4.79 4.30 0.69
C VAL A 119 4.76 5.53 -0.22
N VAL A 120 5.72 6.44 -0.05
CA VAL A 120 5.92 7.60 -0.93
C VAL A 120 7.35 7.62 -1.46
N TRP A 121 7.54 8.23 -2.62
CA TRP A 121 8.86 8.53 -3.17
C TRP A 121 9.23 9.97 -2.83
N VAL A 122 10.32 10.17 -2.11
CA VAL A 122 10.83 11.50 -1.78
C VAL A 122 11.82 11.94 -2.85
N GLY A 123 11.60 13.07 -3.50
CA GLY A 123 12.55 13.67 -4.42
C GLY A 123 13.48 14.64 -3.68
N TYR A 124 14.77 14.33 -3.66
CA TYR A 124 15.82 15.21 -3.14
C TYR A 124 17.01 15.19 -4.11
N GLU A 125 17.77 16.28 -4.13
CA GLU A 125 19.02 16.39 -4.88
C GLU A 125 20.18 16.39 -3.88
N VAL A 126 21.20 15.58 -4.12
CA VAL A 126 22.42 15.59 -3.32
C VAL A 126 23.17 16.88 -3.67
N ALA A 127 23.40 17.73 -2.67
CA ALA A 127 24.28 18.88 -2.86
C ALA A 127 25.69 18.34 -3.11
N GLU A 128 26.25 18.61 -4.30
CA GLU A 128 27.66 18.36 -4.56
C GLU A 128 28.46 19.34 -3.69
N ASP A 129 29.20 18.81 -2.71
CA ASP A 129 30.18 19.63 -1.98
C ASP A 129 31.13 20.25 -3.01
N GLU A 130 31.19 21.58 -3.04
CA GLU A 130 32.15 22.34 -3.87
C GLU A 130 33.57 22.11 -3.34
N ASP A 131 34.14 20.93 -3.59
CA ASP A 131 35.58 20.69 -3.50
C ASP A 131 36.28 21.40 -4.67
N GLY A 132 36.52 22.70 -4.51
CA GLY A 132 37.02 23.56 -5.58
C GLY A 132 37.77 24.82 -5.16
N GLU A 133 38.33 24.89 -3.95
CA GLU A 133 39.30 25.96 -3.63
C GLU A 133 40.65 25.70 -4.33
N GLY A 134 40.81 26.30 -5.50
CA GLY A 134 42.04 26.34 -6.28
C GLY A 134 42.50 27.76 -6.56
N LYS A 135 42.66 28.57 -5.51
CA LYS A 135 43.28 29.90 -5.57
C LYS A 135 44.80 29.74 -5.66
N ASN A 136 45.43 30.01 -6.79
CA ASN A 136 46.86 30.34 -6.87
C ASN A 136 47.21 31.17 -8.12
N ALA A 137 47.73 32.38 -7.84
CA ALA A 137 48.55 33.29 -8.65
C ALA A 137 47.94 33.94 -9.91
#